data_AF-A0AAD6Z9H4-F1
#
_entry.id   AF-A0AAD6Z9H4-F1
#
_cell.length_a   1.000
_cell.length_b   1.000
_cell.length_c   1.000
_cell.angle_alpha   90.00
_cell.angle_beta   90.00
_cell.angle_gamma   90.00
#
_symmetry.space_group_name_H-M   'P 1'
#
loop_
_entity.id
_entity.type
_entity.pdbx_description
1 polymer ?
#
loop_
_entity_poly.entity_id
_entity_poly.type
_entity_poly.pdbx_seq_one_letter_code
_entity_poly.pdbx_strand_id
1 'polypeptide(L)'
;CPGVRLAFPPGENQHTSYPFGLHAEFSLPWNYFSEGEHFFLRSNRCRQRVPGPEPRLCKSCYELDRRDDFLDGIRERITNGINENTPLMFFPFGGLIRRVRKKNDQLRAMRLTKLNDTRILAGKIAELDLHKQLMMAIATSDER
;
A
#
# COMPACT_ATOMS: atom_id res chain seq x y z
N CYS A 1 13.16 31.54 3.08
CA CYS A 1 13.40 30.13 2.63
C CYS A 1 12.05 29.46 2.45
N PRO A 2 11.65 29.14 1.21
CA PRO A 2 10.39 28.43 0.97
C PRO A 2 10.44 27.02 1.58
N GLY A 3 11.54 26.30 1.36
CA GLY A 3 11.64 24.87 1.67
C GLY A 3 11.74 24.08 0.38
N VAL A 4 12.02 22.79 0.50
CA VAL A 4 12.20 21.86 -0.61
C VAL A 4 10.84 21.40 -1.10
N ARG A 5 10.45 21.78 -2.31
CA ARG A 5 9.19 21.33 -2.91
C ARG A 5 9.32 19.85 -3.32
N LEU A 6 8.34 19.03 -2.96
CA LEU A 6 8.16 17.71 -3.56
C LEU A 6 7.16 17.80 -4.70
N ALA A 7 7.50 17.17 -5.81
CA ALA A 7 6.60 16.94 -6.92
C ALA A 7 5.97 15.55 -6.78
N PHE A 8 4.73 15.43 -7.25
CA PHE A 8 4.01 14.16 -7.32
C PHE A 8 3.64 13.88 -8.79
N PRO A 9 3.53 12.60 -9.18
CA PRO A 9 3.05 12.23 -10.50
C PRO A 9 1.63 12.78 -10.78
N PRO A 10 1.24 12.94 -12.06
CA PRO A 10 -0.10 13.37 -12.42
C PRO A 10 -1.19 12.47 -11.81
N GLY A 11 -2.24 13.09 -11.27
CA GLY A 11 -3.35 12.38 -10.60
C GLY A 11 -3.04 11.93 -9.17
N GLU A 12 -1.83 12.17 -8.68
CA GLU A 12 -1.42 11.94 -7.30
C GLU A 12 -1.18 13.26 -6.55
N ASN A 13 -1.27 13.22 -5.22
CA ASN A 13 -1.02 14.38 -4.37
C ASN A 13 -0.31 13.99 -3.07
N GLN A 14 0.03 14.99 -2.27
CA GLN A 14 0.74 14.80 -1.01
C GLN A 14 0.05 13.82 -0.05
N HIS A 15 -1.27 13.81 0.00
CA HIS A 15 -2.04 13.01 0.94
C HIS A 15 -1.99 11.52 0.59
N THR A 16 -1.86 11.20 -0.70
CA THR A 16 -1.87 9.82 -1.19
C THR A 16 -0.48 9.24 -1.43
N SER A 17 0.54 10.09 -1.55
CA SER A 17 1.84 9.71 -2.11
C SER A 17 3.03 10.01 -1.21
N TYR A 18 2.91 10.94 -0.26
CA TYR A 18 3.95 11.12 0.75
C TYR A 18 3.83 10.09 1.89
N PRO A 19 4.92 9.42 2.28
CA PRO A 19 4.91 8.40 3.33
C PRO A 19 4.94 9.03 4.74
N PHE A 20 3.81 9.55 5.20
CA PHE A 20 3.70 10.19 6.52
C PHE A 20 4.11 9.29 7.69
N GLY A 21 3.96 7.96 7.56
CA GLY A 21 4.36 6.99 8.59
C GLY A 21 5.84 7.07 8.98
N LEU A 22 6.70 7.58 8.10
CA LEU A 22 8.13 7.77 8.40
C LEU A 22 8.36 8.73 9.58
N HIS A 23 7.48 9.71 9.79
CA HIS A 23 7.60 10.67 10.89
C HIS A 23 7.27 10.06 12.26
N ALA A 24 6.58 8.92 12.29
CA ALA A 24 6.31 8.19 13.53
C ALA A 24 7.48 7.27 13.92
N GLU A 25 8.16 6.72 12.92
CA GLU A 25 9.22 5.70 13.13
C GLU A 25 10.63 6.30 13.19
N PHE A 26 10.86 7.41 12.48
CA PHE A 26 12.19 7.99 12.34
C PHE A 26 12.21 9.45 12.81
N SER A 27 13.30 9.83 13.48
CA SER A 27 13.62 11.24 13.77
C SER A 27 14.18 11.92 12.54
N LEU A 28 13.30 12.28 11.59
CA LEU A 28 13.69 12.88 10.32
C LEU A 28 14.23 14.31 10.50
N PRO A 29 15.28 14.72 9.77
CA PRO A 29 15.88 16.05 9.90
C PRO A 29 15.07 17.18 9.26
N TRP A 30 13.80 16.93 8.90
CA TRP A 30 12.87 17.90 8.34
C TRP A 30 11.45 17.73 8.88
N ASN A 31 10.71 18.83 8.83
CA ASN A 31 9.26 18.86 8.93
C ASN A 31 8.63 19.02 7.55
N TYR A 32 7.33 18.79 7.45
CA TYR A 32 6.56 18.97 6.23
C TYR A 32 5.46 20.00 6.41
N PHE A 33 5.04 20.62 5.31
CA PHE A 33 3.87 21.50 5.28
C PHE A 33 3.32 21.59 3.86
N SER A 34 2.06 21.99 3.75
CA SER A 34 1.40 22.27 2.47
C SER A 34 1.12 23.77 2.35
N GLU A 35 1.24 24.30 1.14
CA GLU A 35 0.83 25.65 0.78
C GLU A 35 0.06 25.60 -0.53
N GLY A 36 -1.26 25.76 -0.45
CA GLY A 36 -2.17 25.45 -1.55
C GLY A 36 -2.06 23.98 -1.98
N GLU A 37 -1.86 23.76 -3.27
CA GLU A 37 -1.67 22.42 -3.85
C GLU A 37 -0.23 21.92 -3.82
N HIS A 38 0.68 22.70 -3.22
CA HIS A 38 2.09 22.36 -3.18
C HIS A 38 2.49 21.79 -1.82
N PHE A 39 3.40 20.83 -1.85
CA PHE A 39 3.95 20.19 -0.66
C PHE A 39 5.43 20.47 -0.54
N PHE A 40 5.85 20.77 0.68
CA PHE A 40 7.21 21.18 0.96
C PHE A 40 7.75 20.50 2.20
N LEU A 41 9.05 20.22 2.15
CA LEU A 41 9.84 19.83 3.31
C LEU A 41 10.73 20.97 3.73
N ARG A 42 10.93 21.11 5.02
CA ARG A 42 11.79 22.14 5.60
C ARG A 42 12.68 21.51 6.64
N SER A 43 14.00 21.67 6.47
CA SER A 43 14.96 21.21 7.47
C SER A 43 14.61 21.78 8.85
N ASN A 44 14.75 20.97 9.89
CA ASN A 44 14.54 21.39 11.28
C ASN A 44 15.53 22.47 11.71
N ARG A 45 16.66 22.60 11.00
CA ARG A 45 17.67 23.65 11.19
C ARG A 45 17.38 24.91 10.36
N CYS A 46 16.25 24.97 9.65
CA CYS A 46 15.89 26.12 8.83
C CYS A 46 15.41 27.28 9.72
N ARG A 47 16.09 28.42 9.64
CA ARG A 47 15.71 29.66 10.33
C ARG A 47 14.67 30.50 9.57
N GLN A 48 14.15 29.98 8.46
CA GLN A 48 13.15 30.59 7.56
C GLN A 48 13.55 31.90 6.88
N ARG A 49 14.61 32.57 7.36
CA ARG A 49 15.19 33.78 6.79
C ARG A 49 16.27 33.44 5.78
N VAL A 50 16.20 34.04 4.60
CA VAL A 50 17.27 34.00 3.59
C VAL A 50 17.48 35.43 3.13
N PRO A 51 18.71 35.95 3.14
CA PRO A 51 18.99 37.30 2.66
C PRO A 51 18.68 37.41 1.16
N GLY A 52 18.11 38.55 0.77
CA GLY A 52 17.83 38.90 -0.63
C GLY A 52 16.35 38.89 -0.99
N PRO A 53 15.99 39.53 -2.12
CA PRO A 53 14.61 39.70 -2.54
C PRO A 53 13.99 38.42 -3.14
N GLU A 54 14.81 37.48 -3.59
CA GLU A 54 14.35 36.28 -4.29
C GLU A 54 14.11 35.09 -3.35
N PRO A 55 13.10 34.25 -3.65
CA PRO A 55 12.86 33.02 -2.90
C PRO A 55 13.98 32.01 -3.18
N ARG A 56 14.88 31.84 -2.20
CA ARG A 56 16.00 30.88 -2.26
C ARG A 56 15.97 29.92 -1.07
N LEU A 57 16.52 28.73 -1.25
CA LEU A 57 16.73 27.79 -0.15
C LEU A 57 17.85 28.30 0.78
N CYS A 58 17.68 28.15 2.09
CA CYS A 58 18.79 28.31 3.03
C CYS A 58 19.75 27.12 2.92
N LYS A 59 20.97 27.25 3.47
CA LYS A 59 21.99 26.19 3.43
C LYS A 59 21.46 24.82 3.90
N SER A 60 20.74 24.77 5.02
CA SER A 60 20.23 23.51 5.56
C SER A 60 19.12 22.88 4.72
N CYS A 61 18.23 23.68 4.11
CA CYS A 61 17.24 23.16 3.16
C CYS A 61 17.86 22.77 1.81
N TYR A 62 18.94 23.43 1.39
CA TYR A 62 19.68 23.06 0.19
C TYR A 62 20.43 21.74 0.39
N GLU A 63 21.07 21.55 1.55
CA GLU A 63 21.71 20.28 1.91
C GLU A 63 20.68 19.15 1.98
N LEU A 64 19.51 19.40 2.60
CA LEU A 64 18.39 18.47 2.56
C LEU A 64 17.97 18.11 1.12
N ASP A 65 17.88 19.10 0.22
CA ASP A 65 17.48 18.87 -1.17
C ASP A 65 18.49 18.03 -1.96
N ARG A 66 19.79 18.18 -1.68
CA ARG A 66 20.87 17.70 -2.56
C ARG A 66 21.77 16.61 -1.99
N ARG A 67 21.71 16.36 -0.68
CA ARG A 67 22.65 15.48 0.01
C ARG A 67 21.99 14.51 1.00
N ASP A 68 20.66 14.48 1.04
CA ASP A 68 19.93 13.58 1.93
C ASP A 68 19.44 12.35 1.16
N ASP A 69 20.20 11.26 1.28
CA ASP A 69 19.91 9.99 0.60
C ASP A 69 18.53 9.43 0.98
N PHE A 70 18.05 9.73 2.19
CA PHE A 70 16.74 9.25 2.64
C PHE A 70 15.61 9.97 1.91
N LEU A 71 15.72 11.28 1.72
CA LEU A 71 14.79 12.04 0.90
C LEU A 71 14.82 11.60 -0.57
N ASP A 72 16.00 11.32 -1.12
CA ASP A 72 16.11 10.80 -2.49
C ASP A 72 15.42 9.44 -2.64
N GLY A 73 15.56 8.54 -1.67
CA GLY A 73 14.81 7.30 -1.65
C GLY A 73 13.29 7.49 -1.51
N ILE A 74 12.81 8.57 -0.88
CA ILE A 74 11.37 8.91 -0.87
C ILE A 74 10.94 9.37 -2.27
N ARG A 75 11.70 10.26 -2.92
CA ARG A 75 11.42 10.75 -4.28
C ARG A 75 11.39 9.62 -5.30
N GLU A 76 12.34 8.71 -5.20
CA GLU A 76 12.40 7.52 -6.06
C GLU A 76 11.13 6.67 -5.90
N ARG A 77 10.72 6.39 -4.66
CA ARG A 77 9.50 5.62 -4.38
C ARG A 77 8.21 6.30 -4.82
N ILE A 78 8.15 7.63 -4.71
CA ILE A 78 7.02 8.42 -5.24
C ILE A 78 6.94 8.28 -6.76
N THR A 79 8.09 8.28 -7.43
CA THR A 79 8.15 8.28 -8.90
C THR A 79 7.98 6.88 -9.49
N ASN A 80 8.68 5.90 -8.94
CA ASN A 80 8.79 4.54 -9.47
C ASN A 80 7.82 3.54 -8.79
N GLY A 81 7.13 3.99 -7.74
CA GLY A 81 6.29 3.13 -6.91
C GLY A 81 7.09 2.40 -5.83
N ILE A 82 6.36 1.57 -5.07
CA ILE A 82 6.89 0.88 -3.88
C ILE A 82 6.73 -0.62 -4.06
N ASN A 83 7.79 -1.37 -3.73
CA ASN A 83 7.77 -2.82 -3.75
C ASN A 83 6.80 -3.37 -2.69
N GLU A 84 6.08 -4.45 -2.99
CA GLU A 84 5.11 -5.06 -2.07
C GLU A 84 5.72 -5.51 -0.72
N ASN A 85 7.01 -5.83 -0.72
CA ASN A 85 7.76 -6.28 0.45
C ASN A 85 8.36 -5.12 1.26
N THR A 86 8.19 -3.88 0.82
CA THR A 86 8.65 -2.73 1.60
C THR A 86 7.93 -2.69 2.96
N PRO A 87 8.62 -2.27 4.04
CA PRO A 87 7.96 -2.04 5.33
C PRO A 87 6.85 -0.97 5.25
N LEU A 88 5.80 -1.13 6.07
CA LEU A 88 4.56 -0.35 5.94
C LEU A 88 4.73 1.16 6.15
N MET A 89 5.69 1.60 6.96
CA MET A 89 5.92 3.03 7.21
C MET A 89 6.35 3.81 5.96
N PHE A 90 6.92 3.13 4.97
CA PHE A 90 7.28 3.73 3.67
C PHE A 90 6.09 3.77 2.70
N PHE A 91 4.98 3.08 2.99
CA PHE A 91 3.81 3.15 2.13
C PHE A 91 3.06 4.46 2.40
N PRO A 92 2.79 5.27 1.37
CA PRO A 92 1.89 6.37 1.50
C PRO A 92 0.45 5.85 1.58
N PHE A 93 -0.46 6.70 2.04
CA PHE A 93 -1.82 6.30 2.32
C PHE A 93 -2.56 5.69 1.11
N GLY A 94 -2.33 6.24 -0.09
CA GLY A 94 -2.88 5.70 -1.33
C GLY A 94 -2.40 4.27 -1.62
N GLY A 95 -1.12 4.00 -1.35
CA GLY A 95 -0.55 2.65 -1.44
C GLY A 95 -1.17 1.67 -0.46
N LEU A 96 -1.40 2.10 0.79
CA LEU A 96 -2.07 1.29 1.80
C LEU A 96 -3.51 0.94 1.41
N ILE A 97 -4.30 1.90 0.91
CA ILE A 97 -5.66 1.66 0.43
C ILE A 97 -5.67 0.61 -0.68
N ARG A 98 -4.78 0.74 -1.69
CA ARG A 98 -4.69 -0.23 -2.78
C ARG A 98 -4.37 -1.63 -2.26
N ARG A 99 -3.45 -1.74 -1.30
CA ARG A 99 -3.07 -3.02 -0.68
C ARG A 99 -4.23 -3.66 0.08
N VAL A 100 -4.98 -2.87 0.86
CA VAL A 100 -6.16 -3.36 1.59
C VAL A 100 -7.24 -3.83 0.61
N ARG A 101 -7.52 -3.07 -0.47
CA ARG A 101 -8.47 -3.48 -1.51
C ARG A 101 -8.07 -4.80 -2.15
N LYS A 102 -6.81 -4.93 -2.61
CA LYS A 102 -6.27 -6.16 -3.19
C LYS A 102 -6.45 -7.37 -2.26
N LYS A 103 -6.14 -7.21 -0.96
CA LYS A 103 -6.34 -8.28 0.04
C LYS A 103 -7.81 -8.64 0.22
N ASN A 104 -8.71 -7.66 0.25
CA ASN A 104 -10.15 -7.91 0.36
C ASN A 104 -10.69 -8.67 -0.86
N ASP A 105 -10.21 -8.34 -2.06
CA ASP A 105 -10.61 -9.04 -3.28
C ASP A 105 -10.12 -10.49 -3.29
N GLN A 106 -8.88 -10.74 -2.86
CA GLN A 106 -8.34 -12.09 -2.67
C GLN A 106 -9.14 -12.89 -1.64
N LEU A 107 -9.51 -12.29 -0.50
CA LEU A 107 -10.34 -12.93 0.51
C LEU A 107 -11.72 -13.30 -0.04
N ARG A 108 -12.34 -12.42 -0.82
CA ARG A 108 -13.63 -12.70 -1.47
C ARG A 108 -13.51 -13.84 -2.46
N ALA A 109 -12.49 -13.85 -3.30
CA ALA A 109 -12.25 -14.93 -4.26
C ALA A 109 -12.09 -16.28 -3.55
N MET A 110 -11.25 -16.37 -2.52
CA MET A 110 -11.07 -17.60 -1.75
C MET A 110 -12.36 -18.09 -1.08
N ARG A 111 -13.20 -17.17 -0.57
CA ARG A 111 -14.51 -17.53 0.00
C ARG A 111 -15.45 -18.13 -1.05
N LEU A 112 -15.49 -17.57 -2.26
CA LEU A 112 -16.30 -18.10 -3.35
C LEU A 112 -15.82 -19.49 -3.80
N THR A 113 -14.51 -19.69 -3.95
CA THR A 113 -13.93 -21.00 -4.27
C THR A 113 -14.32 -22.04 -3.23
N LYS A 114 -14.14 -21.72 -1.93
CA LYS A 114 -14.51 -22.63 -0.83
C LYS A 114 -16.01 -23.00 -0.85
N LEU A 115 -16.89 -22.06 -1.17
CA LEU A 115 -18.33 -22.34 -1.26
C LEU A 115 -18.65 -23.28 -2.43
N ASN A 116 -18.00 -23.09 -3.58
CA ASN A 116 -18.17 -23.96 -4.73
C ASN A 116 -17.62 -25.36 -4.45
N ASP A 117 -16.43 -25.48 -3.86
CA ASP A 117 -15.82 -26.76 -3.51
C ASP A 117 -16.71 -27.55 -2.54
N THR A 118 -17.27 -26.87 -1.53
CA THR A 118 -18.21 -27.48 -0.59
C THR A 118 -19.47 -28.01 -1.29
N ARG A 119 -20.03 -27.25 -2.25
CA ARG A 119 -21.21 -27.68 -3.02
C ARG A 119 -20.91 -28.89 -3.90
N ILE A 120 -19.77 -28.88 -4.60
CA ILE A 120 -19.33 -29.99 -5.44
C ILE A 120 -19.15 -31.25 -4.58
N LEU A 121 -18.49 -31.11 -3.42
CA LEU A 121 -18.28 -32.22 -2.50
C LEU A 121 -19.60 -32.79 -1.98
N ALA A 122 -20.55 -31.93 -1.58
CA ALA A 122 -21.87 -32.37 -1.15
C ALA A 122 -22.61 -33.15 -2.23
N GLY A 123 -22.53 -32.72 -3.50
CA GLY A 123 -23.09 -33.45 -4.63
C GLY A 123 -22.47 -34.84 -4.80
N LYS A 124 -21.13 -34.94 -4.72
CA LYS A 124 -20.42 -36.23 -4.80
C LYS A 124 -20.76 -37.18 -3.64
N ILE A 125 -20.95 -36.66 -2.44
CA ILE A 125 -21.37 -37.46 -1.28
C ILE A 125 -22.76 -38.05 -1.53
N ALA A 126 -23.71 -37.25 -2.03
CA ALA A 126 -25.05 -37.72 -2.34
C ALA A 126 -25.04 -38.79 -3.46
N GLU A 127 -24.23 -38.61 -4.50
CA GLU A 127 -24.05 -39.60 -5.57
C GLU A 127 -23.47 -40.92 -5.04
N LEU A 128 -22.45 -40.85 -4.19
CA LEU A 128 -21.86 -42.03 -3.55
C LEU A 128 -22.86 -42.79 -2.68
N ASP A 129 -23.69 -42.08 -1.92
CA ASP A 129 -24.70 -42.71 -1.08
C ASP A 129 -25.81 -43.37 -1.91
N LEU A 130 -26.23 -42.74 -3.01
CA LEU A 130 -27.16 -43.37 -3.96
C LEU A 130 -26.56 -44.65 -4.56
N HIS A 131 -25.30 -44.60 -4.98
CA HIS A 131 -24.60 -45.78 -5.53
C HIS A 131 -24.50 -46.92 -4.50
N LYS A 132 -24.18 -46.61 -3.24
CA LYS A 132 -24.18 -47.61 -2.15
C LYS A 132 -25.55 -48.26 -1.97
N GLN A 133 -26.62 -47.47 -1.98
CA GLN A 133 -27.99 -47.98 -1.85
C GLN A 133 -28.35 -48.93 -3.00
N LEU A 134 -28.00 -48.55 -4.24
CA LEU A 134 -28.21 -49.41 -5.40
C LEU A 134 -27.45 -50.74 -5.28
N MET A 135 -26.17 -50.70 -4.89
CA MET A 135 -25.35 -51.90 -4.71
C MET A 135 -25.91 -52.81 -3.61
N MET A 136 -26.38 -52.25 -2.50
CA MET A 136 -27.04 -53.03 -1.44
C MET A 136 -28.33 -53.69 -1.96
N ALA A 137 -29.15 -52.97 -2.72
CA ALA A 137 -30.37 -53.53 -3.30
C ALA A 137 -30.07 -54.72 -4.24
N ILE A 138 -29.08 -54.59 -5.12
CA ILE A 138 -28.62 -55.66 -6.03
C ILE A 138 -28.16 -56.87 -5.23
N ALA A 139 -27.30 -56.68 -4.23
CA ALA A 139 -26.80 -57.78 -3.41
C ALA A 139 -27.93 -58.54 -2.69
N THR A 140 -28.92 -57.81 -2.16
CA THR A 140 -30.07 -58.44 -1.49
C THR A 140 -31.06 -59.12 -2.45
N SER A 141 -31.04 -58.77 -3.74
CA SER A 141 -31.88 -59.42 -4.75
C SER A 141 -31.28 -60.70 -5.33
N ASP A 142 -29.95 -60.89 -5.23
CA ASP A 142 -29.24 -62.11 -5.66
C ASP A 142 -29.32 -63.25 -4.60
N GLU A 143 -29.76 -62.95 -3.37
CA GLU A 143 -29.93 -63.95 -2.29
C GLU A 143 -31.34 -64.59 -2.24
N ARG A 144 -32.19 -64.34 -3.25
CA ARG A 144 -33.53 -64.95 -3.39
C ARG A 144 -33.62 -65.86 -4.61
#